data_AF-A0A8J2F076-F1
#
_entry.id   AF-A0A8J2F076-F1
#
_cell.length_a   1.000
_cell.length_b   1.000
_cell.length_c   1.000
_cell.angle_alpha   90.00
_cell.angle_beta   90.00
_cell.angle_gamma   90.00
#
_symmetry.space_group_name_H-M   'P 1'
#
loop_
_entity.id
_entity.type
_entity.pdbx_description
1 polymer ?
#
loop_
_entity_poly.entity_id
_entity_poly.type
_entity_poly.pdbx_seq_one_letter_code
_entity_poly.pdbx_strand_id
1 'polypeptide(L)'
;MPCFYHATSWRNAESIDSNGFVIGWGGLAGPGVYVCETEDQACRRCRGPADVVFQVRTWYWPDAAPVPGNYIIYNPSHEIQSYRWYWDCQHGYS
;
A
#
# COMPACT_ATOMS: atom_id res chain seq x y z
N MET A 1 -15.87 -0.09 6.28
CA MET A 1 -14.51 -0.66 6.20
C MET A 1 -13.63 0.35 5.51
N PRO A 2 -12.58 0.83 6.18
CA PRO A 2 -11.65 1.79 5.59
C PRO A 2 -10.97 1.22 4.33
N CYS A 3 -10.70 2.10 3.38
CA CYS A 3 -9.93 1.78 2.17
C CYS A 3 -8.70 2.68 2.13
N PHE A 4 -7.56 2.08 1.85
CA PHE A 4 -6.27 2.76 1.72
C PHE A 4 -5.56 2.32 0.45
N TYR A 5 -4.41 2.94 0.18
CA TYR A 5 -3.64 2.73 -1.04
C TYR A 5 -2.17 2.46 -0.73
N HIS A 6 -1.64 1.34 -1.21
CA HIS A 6 -0.23 0.96 -1.04
C HIS A 6 0.50 1.05 -2.37
N ALA A 7 1.45 1.99 -2.50
CA ALA A 7 2.34 2.06 -3.65
C ALA A 7 3.57 1.15 -3.44
N THR A 8 3.94 0.41 -4.48
CA THR A 8 5.09 -0.51 -4.44
C THR A 8 5.64 -0.76 -5.84
N SER A 9 6.81 -1.39 -5.94
CA SER A 9 7.38 -1.77 -7.23
C SER A 9 6.68 -2.99 -7.82
N TRP A 10 6.74 -3.14 -9.15
CA TRP A 10 6.23 -4.32 -9.87
C TRP A 10 6.63 -5.65 -9.21
N ARG A 11 7.91 -5.81 -8.88
CA ARG A 11 8.44 -7.04 -8.29
C ARG A 11 7.83 -7.34 -6.93
N ASN A 12 7.57 -6.31 -6.12
CA ASN A 12 6.88 -6.48 -4.84
C ASN A 12 5.39 -6.77 -5.05
N ALA A 13 4.78 -6.19 -6.09
CA ALA A 13 3.39 -6.44 -6.45
C ALA A 13 3.16 -7.91 -6.83
N GLU A 14 4.04 -8.50 -7.63
CA GLU A 14 4.00 -9.94 -7.95
C GLU A 14 4.10 -10.82 -6.68
N SER A 15 4.99 -10.42 -5.77
CA SER A 15 5.14 -11.11 -4.48
C SER A 15 3.89 -10.98 -3.62
N ILE A 16 3.24 -9.82 -3.59
CA ILE A 16 1.99 -9.58 -2.87
C ILE A 16 0.86 -10.39 -3.49
N ASP A 17 0.76 -10.45 -4.82
CA ASP A 17 -0.28 -11.22 -5.49
C ASP A 17 -0.16 -12.73 -5.18
N SER A 18 1.07 -13.22 -5.11
CA SER A 18 1.34 -14.64 -4.82
C SER A 18 1.22 -15.02 -3.34
N ASN A 19 1.61 -14.12 -2.43
CA ASN A 19 1.81 -14.44 -1.00
C ASN A 19 0.98 -13.59 -0.04
N GLY A 20 0.24 -12.60 -0.55
CA GLY A 20 -0.36 -11.54 0.24
C GLY A 20 0.66 -10.53 0.76
N PHE A 21 0.16 -9.57 1.53
CA PHE A 21 0.99 -8.56 2.18
C PHE A 21 1.84 -9.15 3.29
N VAL A 22 3.16 -8.92 3.20
CA VAL A 22 4.14 -9.26 4.22
C VAL A 22 4.82 -8.00 4.74
N ILE A 23 5.19 -8.02 6.02
CA ILE A 23 5.86 -6.87 6.64
C ILE A 23 7.23 -6.63 5.98
N GLY A 24 7.44 -5.41 5.50
CA GLY A 24 8.73 -4.96 5.01
C GLY A 24 9.51 -4.27 6.14
N TRP A 25 10.81 -4.52 6.25
CA TRP A 25 11.70 -3.88 7.25
C TRP A 25 12.31 -2.55 6.77
N GLY A 26 12.21 -2.25 5.47
CA GLY A 26 12.76 -1.04 4.85
C GLY A 26 11.83 0.18 4.86
N GLY A 27 10.81 0.17 5.72
CA GLY A 27 9.80 1.24 5.81
C GLY A 27 10.31 2.53 6.43
N LEU A 28 9.55 3.61 6.26
CA LEU A 28 9.92 4.97 6.69
C LEU A 28 10.10 5.13 8.21
N ALA A 29 9.54 4.20 9.00
CA ALA A 29 9.52 4.26 10.47
C ALA A 29 9.71 2.89 11.14
N GLY A 30 10.20 1.90 10.39
CA GLY A 30 10.33 0.52 10.85
C GLY A 30 9.40 -0.45 10.11
N PRO A 31 9.19 -1.65 10.69
CA PRO A 31 8.50 -2.73 10.02
C PRO A 31 7.00 -2.48 9.85
N GLY A 32 6.48 -2.66 8.63
CA GLY A 32 5.05 -2.60 8.39
C GLY A 32 4.68 -2.41 6.92
N VAL A 33 3.38 -2.43 6.64
CA VAL A 33 2.82 -2.07 5.34
C VAL A 33 2.32 -0.64 5.40
N TYR A 34 2.91 0.23 4.60
CA TYR A 34 2.58 1.65 4.58
C TYR A 34 1.51 1.92 3.54
N VAL A 35 0.43 2.58 3.96
CA VAL A 35 -0.72 2.88 3.12
C VAL A 35 -1.09 4.36 3.21
N CYS A 36 -1.70 4.90 2.16
CA CYS A 36 -2.19 6.27 2.08
C CYS A 36 -3.71 6.30 2.05
N GLU A 37 -4.33 7.40 2.47
CA GLU A 37 -5.79 7.56 2.39
C GLU A 37 -6.28 7.69 0.96
N THR A 38 -5.49 8.31 0.09
CA THR A 38 -5.86 8.57 -1.30
C THR A 38 -4.89 7.93 -2.29
N GLU A 39 -5.41 7.60 -3.47
CA GLU A 39 -4.64 7.09 -4.59
C GLU A 39 -3.56 8.10 -5.00
N ASP A 40 -3.90 9.39 -5.07
CA ASP A 40 -2.95 10.46 -5.41
C ASP A 40 -1.77 10.52 -4.42
N GLN A 41 -2.03 10.33 -3.12
CA GLN A 41 -0.97 10.23 -2.12
C GLN A 41 -0.10 8.99 -2.35
N ALA A 42 -0.68 7.83 -2.65
CA ALA A 42 0.09 6.63 -2.95
C ALA A 42 0.93 6.83 -4.22
N CYS A 43 0.38 7.43 -5.26
CA CYS A 43 1.10 7.67 -6.51
C CYS A 43 2.29 8.61 -6.39
N ARG A 44 2.23 9.60 -5.51
CA ARG A 44 3.40 10.44 -5.19
C ARG A 44 4.56 9.66 -4.57
N ARG A 45 4.34 8.41 -4.13
CA ARG A 45 5.37 7.51 -3.57
C ARG A 45 5.94 6.53 -4.61
N CYS A 46 5.31 6.43 -5.77
CA CYS A 46 5.88 5.73 -6.91
C CYS A 46 7.18 6.44 -7.35
N ARG A 47 8.27 5.69 -7.42
CA ARG A 47 9.62 6.15 -7.77
C ARG A 47 9.90 6.00 -9.27
N GLY A 48 9.07 5.28 -10.01
CA GLY A 48 9.26 5.07 -11.44
C GLY A 48 8.01 4.51 -12.14
N PRO A 49 8.07 4.38 -13.48
CA PRO A 49 6.95 3.92 -14.32
C PRO A 49 6.57 2.45 -14.09
N ALA A 50 7.40 1.69 -13.39
CA ALA A 50 7.16 0.29 -13.04
C ALA A 50 6.54 0.11 -11.64
N ASP A 51 6.26 1.21 -10.94
CA ASP A 51 5.58 1.15 -9.66
C ASP A 51 4.06 1.14 -9.86
N VAL A 52 3.38 0.49 -8.93
CA VAL A 52 1.96 0.23 -8.98
C VAL A 52 1.30 0.51 -7.63
N VAL A 53 -0.03 0.60 -7.61
CA VAL A 53 -0.78 0.88 -6.40
C VAL A 53 -1.77 -0.24 -6.11
N PHE A 54 -1.87 -0.67 -4.87
CA PHE A 54 -2.94 -1.54 -4.39
C PHE A 54 -3.98 -0.73 -3.64
N GLN A 55 -5.27 -0.92 -3.92
CA GLN A 55 -6.31 -0.58 -2.95
C GLN A 55 -6.32 -1.68 -1.90
N VAL A 56 -6.27 -1.30 -0.63
CA VAL A 56 -6.23 -2.18 0.53
C VAL A 56 -7.46 -1.88 1.38
N ARG A 57 -8.31 -2.90 1.61
CA ARG A 57 -9.42 -2.83 2.55
C ARG A 57 -9.02 -3.42 3.88
N THR A 58 -9.26 -2.68 4.96
CA THR A 58 -8.90 -3.11 6.31
C THR A 58 -10.13 -3.31 7.19
N TRP A 59 -9.97 -4.13 8.22
CA TRP A 59 -10.99 -4.31 9.26
C TRP A 59 -11.10 -3.08 10.17
N TYR A 60 -9.95 -2.45 10.45
CA TYR A 60 -9.82 -1.32 11.38
C TYR A 60 -9.10 -0.15 10.71
N TRP A 61 -9.16 1.01 11.36
CA TRP A 61 -8.28 2.12 11.00
C TRP A 61 -6.85 1.76 11.43
N PRO A 62 -5.88 1.76 10.50
CA PRO A 62 -4.47 1.54 10.79
C PRO A 62 -3.88 2.70 11.60
N ASP A 63 -2.71 2.46 12.18
CA ASP A 63 -2.01 3.48 12.97
C ASP A 63 -1.45 4.58 12.07
N ALA A 64 -1.46 5.82 12.54
CA ALA A 64 -0.81 6.92 11.83
C ALA A 64 0.69 6.65 11.72
N ALA A 65 1.22 6.70 10.49
CA ALA A 65 2.66 6.64 10.28
C ALA A 65 3.28 8.03 10.54
N PRO A 66 4.61 8.13 10.77
CA PRO A 66 5.27 9.40 11.03
C PRO A 66 5.26 10.40 9.86
N VAL A 67 4.81 9.99 8.68
CA VAL A 67 4.63 10.86 7.51
C VAL A 67 3.17 11.26 7.39
N PRO A 68 2.83 12.56 7.35
CA PRO A 68 1.45 13.02 7.23
C PRO A 68 0.71 12.37 6.05
N GLY A 69 -0.54 11.95 6.30
CA GLY A 69 -1.38 11.26 5.32
C GLY A 69 -0.99 9.81 5.05
N ASN A 70 -0.15 9.21 5.89
CA ASN A 70 0.21 7.79 5.81
C ASN A 70 -0.21 7.08 7.07
N TYR A 71 -0.47 5.81 6.86
CA TYR A 71 -0.78 4.87 7.90
C TYR A 71 0.11 3.65 7.76
N ILE A 72 0.28 2.94 8.87
CA ILE A 72 1.09 1.74 8.95
C ILE A 72 0.24 0.60 9.51
N ILE A 73 0.32 -0.53 8.83
CA ILE A 73 -0.29 -1.79 9.22
C ILE A 73 0.82 -2.70 9.70
N TYR A 74 0.78 -3.08 10.98
CA TYR A 74 1.81 -3.91 11.61
C TYR A 74 1.53 -5.41 11.45
N ASN A 75 0.25 -5.81 11.39
CA ASN A 75 -0.16 -7.20 11.26
C ASN A 75 -1.09 -7.41 10.06
N PRO A 76 -0.54 -7.39 8.82
CA PRO A 76 -1.35 -7.41 7.60
C PRO A 76 -2.27 -8.63 7.49
N SER A 77 -1.85 -9.79 8.02
CA SER A 77 -2.64 -11.02 8.00
C SER A 77 -3.91 -10.95 8.85
N HIS A 78 -3.95 -10.07 9.86
CA HIS A 78 -5.14 -9.87 10.70
C HIS A 78 -5.91 -8.59 10.34
N GLU A 79 -5.22 -7.58 9.80
CA GLU A 79 -5.80 -6.25 9.58
C GLU A 79 -6.32 -6.04 8.16
N ILE A 80 -5.74 -6.70 7.16
CA ILE A 80 -6.15 -6.58 5.75
C ILE A 80 -7.22 -7.64 5.45
N GLN A 81 -8.38 -7.16 5.00
CA GLN A 81 -9.47 -8.02 4.57
C GLN A 81 -9.30 -8.44 3.11
N SER A 82 -8.93 -7.50 2.24
CA SER A 82 -8.76 -7.73 0.81
C SER A 82 -7.91 -6.64 0.20
N TYR A 83 -7.36 -6.92 -0.98
CA TYR A 83 -6.71 -5.92 -1.80
C TYR A 83 -7.04 -6.14 -3.27
N ARG A 84 -6.89 -5.07 -4.05
CA ARG A 84 -6.95 -5.11 -5.50
C ARG A 84 -5.75 -4.34 -6.04
N TRP A 85 -5.21 -4.82 -7.14
CA TRP A 85 -4.10 -4.20 -7.81
C TRP A 85 -4.58 -3.19 -8.88
N TYR A 86 -3.95 -2.02 -8.93
CA TYR A 86 -4.21 -0.89 -9.82
C TYR A 86 -2.89 -0.44 -10.47
N TRP A 87 -2.95 -0.11 -11.76
CA TRP A 87 -1.76 0.30 -12.52
C TRP A 87 -1.54 1.83 -12.54
N ASP A 88 -2.48 2.65 -12.08
CA ASP A 88 -2.44 4.06 -12.43
C ASP A 88 -1.64 4.92 -11.44
N CYS A 89 -0.43 5.32 -11.83
CA CYS A 89 0.22 6.51 -11.28
C CYS A 89 0.85 7.43 -12.35
N GLN A 90 0.76 7.07 -13.62
CA GLN A 90 1.29 7.85 -14.74
C GLN A 90 0.40 7.80 -15.99
N HIS A 91 -0.67 6.99 -16.01
CA HIS A 91 -1.50 6.79 -17.19
C HIS A 91 -2.94 6.59 -16.73
N GLY A 92 -3.71 7.68 -16.78
CA GLY A 92 -5.14 7.73 -16.45
C GLY A 92 -5.89 6.48 -16.91
N TYR A 93 -6.67 5.92 -15.99
CA TYR A 93 -7.57 4.77 -16.13
C TYR A 93 -7.91 4.34 -17.57
N SER A 94 -7.76 3.04 -17.84
CA SER A 94 -8.48 2.31 -18.89
C SER A 94 -9.61 1.48 -18.29
#